data_AF-A0A8T0SLP2-F1
#
_entry.id   AF-A0A8T0SLP2-F1
#
_cell.length_a   1.000
_cell.length_b   1.000
_cell.length_c   1.000
_cell.angle_alpha   90.00
_cell.angle_beta   90.00
_cell.angle_gamma   90.00
#
_symmetry.space_group_name_H-M   'P 1'
#
loop_
_entity.id
_entity.type
_entity.pdbx_description
1 polymer ?
#
loop_
_entity_poly.entity_id
_entity_poly.type
_entity_poly.pdbx_seq_one_letter_code
_entity_poly.pdbx_strand_id
1 'polypeptide(L)'
;MLAKGRQRTAASGVQIDSHAAAAMSAGDMAGRWRELHGSGHWEGLLEPLDVGLRHRLIACGEMITATYEAFIGEGRSPNAGMCRYRRADLFRRVDVSHPGWYAATRYVYATASAEVRGKVLLRPLCRRGRARECNWMGYVAVATDEGAAALGRRDIVVAWRGTQRALEWVADLKLALASAAGILGPEGADGSDPSVHRGYLSLYTSADEGCRLSKQSARMQVLTEIARLMDKYKDEETSITVVGHSLGVTLATLNAADIVANAYNKSPGGFDDRRRAPVTAVVFGSPRTGDRDFRDVFHRLPGLRMLRVRNKLKVNGGRISTWW
;
A
#
# COMPACT_ATOMS: atom_id res chain seq x y z
N MET A 1 2.44 28.83 79.54
CA MET A 1 3.66 29.31 78.84
C MET A 1 4.17 28.20 77.93
N LEU A 2 4.27 28.51 76.62
CA LEU A 2 5.10 27.92 75.54
C LEU A 2 5.10 26.38 75.34
N ALA A 3 4.49 25.82 74.29
CA ALA A 3 4.84 25.86 72.86
C ALA A 3 6.04 24.97 72.45
N LYS A 4 5.77 23.94 71.63
CA LYS A 4 6.34 23.79 70.27
C LYS A 4 5.76 22.57 69.56
N GLY A 5 4.99 22.84 68.50
CA GLY A 5 4.48 21.85 67.57
C GLY A 5 5.54 21.33 66.60
N ARG A 6 5.27 20.15 66.04
CA ARG A 6 5.88 19.67 64.80
C ARG A 6 4.77 19.05 63.96
N GLN A 7 4.26 19.82 62.99
CA GLN A 7 3.38 19.34 61.95
C GLN A 7 4.13 18.33 61.08
N ARG A 8 3.60 17.11 60.95
CA ARG A 8 3.88 16.25 59.81
C ARG A 8 2.88 16.62 58.73
N THR A 9 3.40 17.22 57.67
CA THR A 9 2.69 17.53 56.43
C THR A 9 2.16 16.22 55.82
N ALA A 10 0.83 16.15 55.66
CA ALA A 10 0.20 15.18 54.80
C ALA A 10 0.62 15.49 53.35
N ALA A 11 1.39 14.61 52.74
CA ALA A 11 1.60 14.65 51.30
C ALA A 11 0.26 14.28 50.65
N SER A 12 -0.38 15.29 50.08
CA SER A 12 -1.50 15.14 49.15
C SER A 12 -1.05 14.19 48.03
N GLY A 13 -1.60 12.98 48.03
CA GLY A 13 -1.50 12.09 46.87
C GLY A 13 -2.13 12.81 45.68
N VAL A 14 -1.30 13.20 44.73
CA VAL A 14 -1.75 13.61 43.40
C VAL A 14 -2.48 12.39 42.82
N GLN A 15 -3.80 12.51 42.68
CA GLN A 15 -4.54 11.63 41.79
C GLN A 15 -3.96 11.82 40.40
N ILE A 16 -3.14 10.87 39.98
CA ILE A 16 -2.74 10.74 38.59
C ILE A 16 -4.00 10.28 37.88
N ASP A 17 -4.63 11.21 37.15
CA ASP A 17 -5.73 10.90 36.25
C ASP A 17 -5.29 9.77 35.32
N SER A 18 -5.79 8.57 35.62
CA SER A 18 -5.67 7.41 34.77
C SER A 18 -6.58 7.63 33.57
N HIS A 19 -6.14 8.44 32.61
CA HIS A 19 -6.61 8.32 31.24
C HIS A 19 -6.16 6.93 30.76
N ALA A 20 -7.03 5.95 31.00
CA ALA A 20 -6.97 4.67 30.37
C ALA A 20 -6.85 4.90 28.86
N ALA A 21 -5.68 4.60 28.29
CA ALA A 21 -5.59 4.25 26.90
C ALA A 21 -6.38 2.94 26.75
N ALA A 22 -7.71 3.04 26.69
CA ALA A 22 -8.57 1.92 26.42
C ALA A 22 -8.10 1.31 25.10
N ALA A 23 -7.63 0.07 25.15
CA ALA A 23 -7.37 -0.69 23.95
C ALA A 23 -8.68 -0.69 23.13
N MET A 24 -8.67 -0.04 21.96
CA MET A 24 -9.84 -0.04 21.09
C MET A 24 -10.18 -1.49 20.76
N SER A 25 -11.44 -1.88 21.00
CA SER A 25 -11.91 -3.21 20.61
C SER A 25 -12.00 -3.30 19.08
N ALA A 26 -11.95 -4.52 18.54
CA ALA A 26 -12.16 -4.74 17.11
C ALA A 26 -13.52 -4.18 16.62
N GLY A 27 -14.55 -4.21 17.47
CA GLY A 27 -15.87 -3.66 17.15
C GLY A 27 -15.88 -2.15 16.97
N ASP A 28 -15.05 -1.42 17.71
CA ASP A 28 -14.91 0.05 17.59
C ASP A 28 -14.18 0.44 16.28
N MET A 29 -13.14 -0.33 15.91
CA MET A 29 -12.47 -0.17 14.61
C MET A 29 -13.38 -0.50 13.42
N ALA A 30 -14.22 -1.54 13.56
CA ALA A 30 -15.22 -1.90 12.55
C ALA A 30 -16.26 -0.78 12.37
N GLY A 31 -16.77 -0.17 13.44
CA GLY A 31 -17.73 0.93 13.34
C GLY A 31 -17.16 2.19 12.66
N ARG A 32 -15.86 2.45 12.83
CA ARG A 32 -15.17 3.65 12.32
C ARG A 32 -14.40 3.41 11.02
N TRP A 33 -14.59 2.27 10.36
CA TRP A 33 -13.72 1.87 9.25
C TRP A 33 -13.64 2.89 8.11
N ARG A 34 -14.73 3.59 7.77
CA ARG A 34 -14.76 4.61 6.71
C ARG A 34 -13.89 5.82 7.05
N GLU A 35 -13.95 6.25 8.31
CA GLU A 35 -13.16 7.36 8.85
C GLU A 35 -11.67 7.00 8.83
N LEU A 36 -11.33 5.81 9.32
CA LEU A 36 -9.96 5.26 9.29
C LEU A 36 -9.46 5.02 7.86
N HIS A 37 -10.37 4.81 6.92
CA HIS A 37 -10.13 4.72 5.48
C HIS A 37 -10.19 6.09 4.77
N GLY A 38 -10.20 7.20 5.52
CA GLY A 38 -9.95 8.54 4.99
C GLY A 38 -11.17 9.28 4.42
N SER A 39 -12.40 8.87 4.73
CA SER A 39 -13.60 9.57 4.26
C SER A 39 -13.58 11.06 4.61
N GLY A 40 -13.14 11.41 5.82
CA GLY A 40 -12.94 12.78 6.31
C GLY A 40 -11.49 13.28 6.21
N HIS A 41 -10.70 12.78 5.25
CA HIS A 41 -9.29 13.19 5.05
C HIS A 41 -8.39 13.04 6.30
N TRP A 42 -8.76 12.15 7.22
CA TRP A 42 -8.10 11.97 8.52
C TRP A 42 -8.00 13.25 9.36
N GLU A 43 -8.91 14.20 9.15
CA GLU A 43 -9.01 15.41 9.97
C GLU A 43 -9.21 15.02 11.45
N GLY A 44 -8.42 15.61 12.35
CA GLY A 44 -8.45 15.28 13.78
C GLY A 44 -7.83 13.93 14.18
N LEU A 45 -7.38 13.09 13.23
CA LEU A 45 -6.82 11.76 13.53
C LEU A 45 -5.29 11.68 13.52
N LEU A 46 -4.60 12.72 13.03
CA LEU A 46 -3.14 12.69 12.81
C LEU A 46 -2.34 13.26 13.99
N GLU A 47 -2.84 14.30 14.66
CA GLU A 47 -2.14 15.00 15.73
C GLU A 47 -3.12 15.36 16.87
N PRO A 48 -3.14 14.60 17.99
CA PRO A 48 -2.40 13.37 18.25
C PRO A 48 -2.87 12.20 17.36
N LEU A 49 -2.00 11.22 17.13
CA LEU A 49 -2.34 10.07 16.30
C LEU A 49 -3.41 9.20 16.99
N ASP A 50 -4.60 9.15 16.38
CA ASP A 50 -5.72 8.30 16.80
C ASP A 50 -5.29 6.82 16.88
N VAL A 51 -5.80 6.13 17.90
CA VAL A 51 -5.42 4.74 18.21
C VAL A 51 -5.87 3.77 17.11
N GLY A 52 -7.06 3.96 16.55
CA GLY A 52 -7.57 3.16 15.44
C GLY A 52 -6.78 3.39 14.17
N LEU A 53 -6.43 4.65 13.89
CA LEU A 53 -5.57 5.00 12.75
C LEU A 53 -4.17 4.40 12.92
N ARG A 54 -3.61 4.42 14.14
CA ARG A 54 -2.33 3.76 14.44
C ARG A 54 -2.39 2.27 14.14
N HIS A 55 -3.39 1.54 14.61
CA HIS A 55 -3.55 0.10 14.31
C HIS A 55 -3.69 -0.13 12.81
N ARG A 56 -4.45 0.72 12.10
CA ARG A 56 -4.58 0.62 10.65
C ARG A 56 -3.25 0.83 9.92
N LEU A 57 -2.45 1.81 10.35
CA LEU A 57 -1.13 2.06 9.78
C LEU A 57 -0.17 0.88 10.03
N ILE A 58 -0.20 0.28 11.23
CA ILE A 58 0.58 -0.91 11.56
C ILE A 58 0.18 -2.07 10.64
N ALA A 59 -1.11 -2.36 10.49
CA ALA A 59 -1.60 -3.42 9.61
C ALA A 59 -1.17 -3.20 8.15
N CYS A 60 -1.24 -1.95 7.64
CA CYS A 60 -0.70 -1.61 6.31
C CYS A 60 0.82 -1.87 6.22
N GLY A 61 1.57 -1.54 7.27
CA GLY A 61 3.00 -1.82 7.37
C GLY A 61 3.33 -3.32 7.38
N GLU A 62 2.53 -4.14 8.05
CA GLU A 62 2.66 -5.60 8.06
C GLU A 62 2.43 -6.20 6.67
N MET A 63 1.42 -5.72 5.94
CA MET A 63 1.16 -6.14 4.55
C MET A 63 2.34 -5.82 3.63
N ILE A 64 2.98 -4.67 3.83
CA ILE A 64 4.21 -4.32 3.10
C ILE A 64 5.35 -5.25 3.52
N THR A 65 5.53 -5.47 4.82
CA THR A 65 6.63 -6.28 5.38
C THR A 65 6.55 -7.73 4.88
N ALA A 66 5.35 -8.28 4.75
CA ALA A 66 5.10 -9.59 4.14
C ALA A 66 5.72 -9.71 2.73
N THR A 67 5.76 -8.62 1.96
CA THR A 67 6.41 -8.61 0.63
C THR A 67 7.93 -8.68 0.70
N TYR A 68 8.55 -8.17 1.76
CA TYR A 68 10.00 -8.25 1.93
C TYR A 68 10.41 -9.61 2.49
N GLU A 69 9.72 -10.06 3.53
CA GLU A 69 10.01 -11.33 4.20
C GLU A 69 9.84 -12.54 3.28
N ALA A 70 8.81 -12.52 2.43
CA ALA A 70 8.55 -13.62 1.51
C ALA A 70 9.41 -13.57 0.22
N PHE A 71 10.10 -12.47 -0.07
CA PHE A 71 10.89 -12.36 -1.30
C PHE A 71 12.23 -13.11 -1.20
N ILE A 72 12.55 -13.93 -2.21
CA ILE A 72 13.84 -14.62 -2.27
C ILE A 72 14.88 -13.69 -2.91
N GLY A 73 15.59 -12.95 -2.05
CA GLY A 73 16.67 -12.04 -2.43
C GLY A 73 18.04 -12.70 -2.68
N GLU A 74 18.21 -13.97 -2.29
CA GLU A 74 19.49 -14.69 -2.45
C GLU A 74 19.72 -15.06 -3.92
N GLY A 75 20.62 -14.34 -4.59
CA GLY A 75 20.90 -14.49 -6.02
C GLY A 75 21.41 -15.88 -6.43
N ARG A 76 22.04 -16.63 -5.52
CA ARG A 76 22.47 -18.02 -5.78
C ARG A 76 21.32 -19.01 -5.83
N SER A 77 20.15 -18.65 -5.30
CA SER A 77 18.97 -19.50 -5.31
C SER A 77 18.42 -19.69 -6.73
N PRO A 78 17.99 -20.92 -7.11
CA PRO A 78 17.23 -21.12 -8.35
C PRO A 78 15.87 -20.40 -8.38
N ASN A 79 15.38 -19.99 -7.21
CA ASN A 79 14.13 -19.28 -7.04
C ASN A 79 14.36 -17.80 -6.68
N ALA A 80 15.57 -17.26 -6.85
CA ALA A 80 15.83 -15.83 -6.67
C ALA A 80 14.83 -15.01 -7.50
N GLY A 81 14.26 -13.95 -6.92
CA GLY A 81 13.23 -13.17 -7.59
C GLY A 81 11.79 -13.65 -7.37
N MET A 82 11.57 -14.79 -6.72
CA MET A 82 10.23 -15.36 -6.46
C MET A 82 9.77 -15.15 -5.01
N CYS A 83 8.49 -15.41 -4.77
CA CYS A 83 7.95 -15.60 -3.41
C CYS A 83 8.40 -16.96 -2.85
N ARG A 84 8.78 -16.99 -1.57
CA ARG A 84 9.18 -18.19 -0.82
C ARG A 84 8.00 -19.10 -0.48
N TYR A 85 6.83 -18.52 -0.26
CA TYR A 85 5.67 -19.22 0.27
C TYR A 85 4.59 -19.39 -0.79
N ARG A 86 3.73 -20.39 -0.60
CA ARG A 86 2.48 -20.51 -1.37
C ARG A 86 1.50 -19.45 -0.87
N ARG A 87 0.56 -19.05 -1.73
CA ARG A 87 -0.49 -18.06 -1.40
C ARG A 87 -1.22 -18.39 -0.09
N ALA A 88 -1.63 -19.66 0.09
CA ALA A 88 -2.35 -20.12 1.26
C ALA A 88 -1.55 -20.02 2.57
N ASP A 89 -0.22 -19.99 2.48
CA ASP A 89 0.67 -20.01 3.64
C ASP A 89 1.30 -18.63 3.91
N LEU A 90 1.13 -17.65 3.01
CA LEU A 90 1.87 -16.38 3.04
C LEU A 90 1.82 -15.73 4.43
N PHE A 91 0.61 -15.42 4.90
CA PHE A 91 0.41 -14.70 6.16
C PHE A 91 0.70 -15.56 7.40
N ARG A 92 0.62 -16.89 7.30
CA ARG A 92 1.01 -17.76 8.42
C ARG A 92 2.53 -17.91 8.55
N ARG A 93 3.27 -17.63 7.48
CA ARG A 93 4.73 -17.81 7.40
C ARG A 93 5.51 -16.50 7.54
N VAL A 94 4.85 -15.37 7.33
CA VAL A 94 5.37 -14.04 7.63
C VAL A 94 4.63 -13.56 8.87
N ASP A 95 5.35 -13.23 9.93
CA ASP A 95 4.82 -13.02 11.29
C ASP A 95 3.96 -11.74 11.40
N VAL A 96 2.77 -11.75 10.80
CA VAL A 96 1.78 -10.67 10.87
C VAL A 96 0.84 -10.87 12.05
N SER A 97 0.36 -9.79 12.67
CA SER A 97 -0.45 -9.85 13.89
C SER A 97 -1.71 -10.71 13.77
N HIS A 98 -2.36 -10.71 12.60
CA HIS A 98 -3.61 -11.44 12.36
C HIS A 98 -3.58 -12.25 11.06
N PRO A 99 -2.93 -13.42 11.05
CA PRO A 99 -2.69 -14.18 9.82
C PRO A 99 -3.98 -14.80 9.22
N GLY A 100 -5.04 -14.92 10.03
CA GLY A 100 -6.35 -15.42 9.61
C GLY A 100 -7.24 -14.37 8.95
N TRP A 101 -6.94 -13.08 9.10
CA TRP A 101 -7.83 -12.00 8.63
C TRP A 101 -7.78 -11.78 7.13
N TYR A 102 -6.72 -12.20 6.45
CA TYR A 102 -6.57 -12.03 5.01
C TYR A 102 -6.13 -13.33 4.35
N ALA A 103 -6.60 -13.53 3.12
CA ALA A 103 -6.13 -14.60 2.25
C ALA A 103 -5.53 -14.00 0.98
N ALA A 104 -4.30 -14.39 0.64
CA ALA A 104 -3.67 -13.97 -0.61
C ALA A 104 -4.33 -14.68 -1.79
N THR A 105 -4.93 -13.91 -2.70
CA THR A 105 -5.70 -14.46 -3.82
C THR A 105 -4.93 -14.39 -5.14
N ARG A 106 -3.96 -13.49 -5.29
CA ARG A 106 -3.11 -13.43 -6.48
C ARG A 106 -1.69 -13.00 -6.12
N TYR A 107 -0.71 -13.65 -6.72
CA TYR A 107 0.65 -13.13 -6.75
C TYR A 107 0.86 -12.32 -8.02
N VAL A 108 1.53 -11.19 -7.87
CA VAL A 108 1.80 -10.23 -8.95
C VAL A 108 3.25 -10.38 -9.35
N TYR A 109 3.48 -10.60 -10.64
CA TYR A 109 4.81 -10.66 -11.21
C TYR A 109 5.00 -9.51 -12.21
N ALA A 110 6.13 -8.82 -12.11
CA ALA A 110 6.48 -7.71 -12.98
C ALA A 110 7.72 -8.06 -13.81
N THR A 111 7.68 -7.69 -15.08
CA THR A 111 8.87 -7.54 -15.92
C THR A 111 9.10 -6.05 -16.21
N ALA A 112 10.16 -5.73 -16.93
CA ALA A 112 10.41 -4.38 -17.42
C ALA A 112 10.97 -4.44 -18.85
N SER A 113 11.00 -3.28 -19.51
CA SER A 113 11.68 -3.10 -20.79
C SER A 113 13.16 -3.46 -20.65
N ALA A 114 13.80 -3.84 -21.76
CA ALA A 114 15.20 -4.27 -21.76
C ALA A 114 16.15 -3.25 -21.10
N GLU A 115 15.90 -1.95 -21.31
CA GLU A 115 16.66 -0.83 -20.73
C GLU A 115 16.62 -0.78 -19.19
N VAL A 116 15.51 -1.23 -18.60
CA VAL A 116 15.23 -1.11 -17.16
C VAL A 116 15.41 -2.46 -16.46
N ARG A 117 15.23 -3.57 -17.17
CA ARG A 117 15.18 -4.94 -16.62
C ARG A 117 16.38 -5.30 -15.75
N GLY A 118 17.60 -5.03 -16.23
CA GLY A 118 18.84 -5.37 -15.51
C GLY A 118 19.07 -4.57 -14.23
N LYS A 119 18.37 -3.45 -14.04
CA LYS A 119 18.52 -2.56 -12.88
C LYS A 119 17.51 -2.82 -11.77
N VAL A 120 16.35 -3.42 -12.09
CA VAL A 120 15.21 -3.50 -11.16
C VAL A 120 14.86 -4.94 -10.78
N LEU A 121 15.09 -5.87 -11.69
CA LEU A 121 14.77 -7.27 -11.45
C LEU A 121 16.02 -8.00 -10.98
N LEU A 122 15.90 -8.63 -9.81
CA LEU A 122 16.92 -9.56 -9.34
C LEU A 122 16.98 -10.75 -10.30
N ARG A 123 18.11 -10.92 -10.98
CA ARG A 123 18.37 -12.07 -11.84
C ARG A 123 19.06 -13.18 -11.03
N PRO A 124 18.54 -14.42 -11.06
CA PRO A 124 19.26 -15.56 -10.50
C PRO A 124 20.64 -15.72 -11.15
N LEU A 125 21.67 -15.93 -10.34
CA LEU A 125 23.03 -16.20 -10.81
C LEU A 125 23.17 -17.60 -11.42
N CYS A 126 22.25 -18.50 -11.07
CA CYS A 126 22.26 -19.86 -11.56
C CYS A 126 21.72 -19.97 -13.01
N ARG A 127 22.30 -20.89 -13.79
CA ARG A 127 21.90 -21.11 -15.19
C ARG A 127 20.45 -21.62 -15.35
N ARG A 128 19.91 -22.28 -14.33
CA ARG A 128 18.54 -22.83 -14.31
C ARG A 128 17.53 -21.96 -13.52
N GLY A 129 17.87 -20.69 -13.27
CA GLY A 129 17.02 -19.78 -12.50
C GLY A 129 15.65 -19.60 -13.13
N ARG A 130 14.59 -19.64 -12.31
CA ARG A 130 13.19 -19.59 -12.77
C ARG A 130 12.70 -18.17 -13.12
N ALA A 131 13.24 -17.14 -12.48
CA ALA A 131 12.81 -15.75 -12.59
C ALA A 131 13.87 -14.89 -13.30
N ARG A 132 14.18 -15.22 -14.56
CA ARG A 132 15.17 -14.47 -15.36
C ARG A 132 14.61 -13.17 -15.91
N GLU A 133 13.35 -13.19 -16.31
CA GLU A 133 12.70 -12.10 -17.02
C GLU A 133 11.64 -11.37 -16.18
N CYS A 134 11.25 -11.92 -15.02
CA CYS A 134 10.27 -11.31 -14.13
C CYS A 134 10.58 -11.59 -12.67
N ASN A 135 10.15 -10.71 -11.77
CA ASN A 135 10.18 -10.94 -10.34
C ASN A 135 8.78 -10.87 -9.74
N TRP A 136 8.62 -11.54 -8.60
CA TRP A 136 7.49 -11.30 -7.71
C TRP A 136 7.55 -9.86 -7.19
N MET A 137 6.48 -9.11 -7.44
CA MET A 137 6.37 -7.68 -7.14
C MET A 137 5.30 -7.36 -6.10
N GLY A 138 4.61 -8.38 -5.58
CA GLY A 138 3.57 -8.18 -4.59
C GLY A 138 2.42 -9.16 -4.72
N TYR A 139 1.30 -8.81 -4.10
CA TYR A 139 0.12 -9.67 -4.09
C TYR A 139 -1.16 -8.87 -3.96
N VAL A 140 -2.26 -9.53 -4.34
CA VAL A 140 -3.62 -9.13 -3.98
C VAL A 140 -4.11 -10.10 -2.91
N ALA A 141 -4.71 -9.56 -1.86
CA ALA A 141 -5.35 -10.29 -0.79
C ALA A 141 -6.74 -9.73 -0.53
N VAL A 142 -7.60 -10.53 0.08
CA VAL A 142 -8.93 -10.10 0.51
C VAL A 142 -9.17 -10.54 1.94
N ALA A 143 -9.90 -9.72 2.69
CA ALA A 143 -10.32 -10.07 4.04
C ALA A 143 -11.10 -11.39 4.01
N THR A 144 -10.80 -12.31 4.91
CA THR A 144 -11.61 -13.51 5.19
C THR A 144 -12.89 -13.12 5.92
N ASP A 145 -13.81 -14.05 6.17
CA ASP A 145 -15.06 -13.72 6.88
C ASP A 145 -14.77 -13.24 8.32
N GLU A 146 -13.80 -13.88 8.97
CA GLU A 146 -13.26 -13.43 10.26
C GLU A 146 -12.69 -12.01 10.16
N GLY A 147 -11.84 -11.76 9.14
CA GLY A 147 -11.26 -10.43 8.92
C GLY A 147 -12.32 -9.38 8.61
N ALA A 148 -13.31 -9.69 7.78
CA ALA A 148 -14.37 -8.77 7.39
C ALA A 148 -15.24 -8.38 8.60
N ALA A 149 -15.54 -9.32 9.49
CA ALA A 149 -16.23 -9.06 10.75
C ALA A 149 -15.41 -8.12 11.66
N ALA A 150 -14.09 -8.36 11.79
CA ALA A 150 -13.21 -7.52 12.60
C ALA A 150 -12.96 -6.13 11.99
N LEU A 151 -12.99 -6.01 10.66
CA LEU A 151 -12.70 -4.80 9.91
C LEU A 151 -13.94 -3.96 9.59
N GLY A 152 -15.15 -4.51 9.81
CA GLY A 152 -16.42 -3.90 9.47
C GLY A 152 -16.78 -3.88 7.98
N ARG A 153 -15.94 -4.47 7.13
CA ARG A 153 -16.14 -4.58 5.67
C ARG A 153 -15.18 -5.58 5.02
N ARG A 154 -15.49 -6.00 3.79
CA ARG A 154 -14.62 -6.81 2.94
C ARG A 154 -13.51 -5.96 2.32
N ASP A 155 -12.38 -5.84 3.01
CA ASP A 155 -11.22 -5.09 2.51
C ASP A 155 -10.41 -5.93 1.50
N ILE A 156 -10.20 -5.37 0.30
CA ILE A 156 -9.28 -5.90 -0.71
C ILE A 156 -7.96 -5.13 -0.57
N VAL A 157 -6.86 -5.84 -0.35
CA VAL A 157 -5.53 -5.25 -0.20
C VAL A 157 -4.67 -5.58 -1.41
N VAL A 158 -4.05 -4.56 -2.01
CA VAL A 158 -2.98 -4.72 -2.99
C VAL A 158 -1.68 -4.25 -2.36
N ALA A 159 -0.74 -5.16 -2.15
CA ALA A 159 0.56 -4.86 -1.57
C ALA A 159 1.64 -4.89 -2.64
N TRP A 160 2.27 -3.73 -2.88
CA TRP A 160 3.37 -3.57 -3.81
C TRP A 160 4.71 -3.60 -3.08
N ARG A 161 5.58 -4.52 -3.49
CA ARG A 161 6.93 -4.68 -2.96
C ARG A 161 7.82 -3.53 -3.41
N GLY A 162 8.64 -3.00 -2.49
CA GLY A 162 9.73 -2.09 -2.85
C GLY A 162 11.00 -2.82 -3.34
N THR A 163 12.09 -2.09 -3.55
CA THR A 163 13.40 -2.68 -3.84
C THR A 163 14.14 -3.03 -2.53
N GLN A 164 15.00 -4.07 -2.56
CA GLN A 164 15.88 -4.37 -1.43
C GLN A 164 17.16 -3.51 -1.42
N ARG A 165 17.54 -2.91 -2.56
CA ARG A 165 18.68 -1.99 -2.70
C ARG A 165 18.23 -0.62 -3.19
N ALA A 166 17.35 0.01 -2.42
CA ALA A 166 16.66 1.24 -2.83
C ALA A 166 17.58 2.39 -3.23
N LEU A 167 18.75 2.53 -2.59
CA LEU A 167 19.65 3.68 -2.79
C LEU A 167 20.39 3.65 -4.14
N GLU A 168 20.89 2.49 -4.57
CA GLU A 168 21.60 2.35 -5.86
C GLU A 168 20.65 2.62 -7.04
N TRP A 169 19.40 2.21 -6.91
CA TRP A 169 18.39 2.29 -7.96
C TRP A 169 17.81 3.70 -8.18
N VAL A 170 17.56 4.45 -7.10
CA VAL A 170 17.03 5.84 -7.20
C VAL A 170 18.04 6.76 -7.89
N ALA A 171 19.35 6.48 -7.75
CA ALA A 171 20.41 7.24 -8.42
C ALA A 171 20.56 6.86 -9.91
N ASP A 172 20.37 5.59 -10.27
CA ASP A 172 20.69 5.05 -11.62
C ASP A 172 19.56 5.14 -12.65
N LEU A 173 18.33 5.38 -12.20
CA LEU A 173 17.25 5.75 -13.10
C LEU A 173 17.23 7.25 -13.29
N LYS A 174 17.74 7.66 -14.46
CA LYS A 174 17.52 8.99 -14.99
C LYS A 174 16.02 9.34 -14.85
N LEU A 175 15.75 10.55 -14.34
CA LEU A 175 14.45 11.17 -14.03
C LEU A 175 13.46 11.29 -15.21
N ALA A 176 13.62 10.48 -16.27
CA ALA A 176 12.76 10.53 -17.44
C ALA A 176 11.32 10.17 -17.04
N LEU A 177 10.45 11.17 -17.18
CA LEU A 177 9.01 10.99 -17.12
C LEU A 177 8.53 10.35 -18.42
N ALA A 178 7.44 9.59 -18.33
CA ALA A 178 6.71 9.05 -19.45
C ALA A 178 5.22 9.25 -19.21
N SER A 179 4.50 9.56 -20.29
CA SER A 179 3.05 9.76 -20.24
C SER A 179 2.34 8.52 -19.67
N ALA A 180 1.46 8.76 -18.72
CA ALA A 180 0.52 7.81 -18.14
C ALA A 180 -0.92 8.03 -18.64
N ALA A 181 -1.13 8.89 -19.65
CA ALA A 181 -2.46 9.19 -20.20
C ALA A 181 -3.18 7.93 -20.71
N GLY A 182 -2.45 6.97 -21.31
CA GLY A 182 -3.04 5.68 -21.73
C GLY A 182 -3.57 4.81 -20.57
N ILE A 183 -3.28 5.15 -19.32
CA ILE A 183 -3.77 4.45 -18.12
C ILE A 183 -4.82 5.28 -17.40
N LEU A 184 -4.58 6.57 -17.21
CA LEU A 184 -5.44 7.44 -16.40
C LEU A 184 -6.54 8.14 -17.21
N GLY A 185 -6.63 7.80 -18.50
CA GLY A 185 -7.51 8.43 -19.47
C GLY A 185 -6.77 9.53 -20.24
N PRO A 186 -7.15 9.77 -21.51
CA PRO A 186 -6.72 10.97 -22.18
C PRO A 186 -7.21 12.16 -21.37
N GLU A 187 -6.35 13.15 -21.26
CA GLU A 187 -6.64 14.56 -21.03
C GLU A 187 -8.11 14.95 -20.92
N GLY A 188 -8.38 15.76 -19.89
CA GLY A 188 -9.53 16.63 -19.89
C GLY A 188 -9.52 17.56 -21.11
N ALA A 189 -10.61 18.28 -21.30
CA ALA A 189 -10.75 19.34 -22.30
C ALA A 189 -9.72 20.51 -22.16
N ASP A 190 -8.65 20.35 -21.38
CA ASP A 190 -7.66 21.34 -20.93
C ASP A 190 -6.20 21.05 -21.34
N GLY A 191 -5.87 19.89 -21.95
CA GLY A 191 -4.52 19.60 -22.47
C GLY A 191 -3.47 19.17 -21.41
N SER A 192 -3.88 18.44 -20.36
CA SER A 192 -3.03 17.90 -19.29
C SER A 192 -2.46 16.47 -19.49
N ASP A 193 -1.15 16.29 -19.72
CA ASP A 193 -0.53 14.97 -19.98
C ASP A 193 0.12 14.37 -18.69
N PRO A 194 -0.62 13.61 -17.85
CA PRO A 194 -0.10 13.13 -16.59
C PRO A 194 1.08 12.20 -16.83
N SER A 195 2.26 12.57 -16.36
CA SER A 195 3.45 11.74 -16.51
C SER A 195 3.95 11.18 -15.20
N VAL A 196 4.42 9.93 -15.26
CA VAL A 196 5.05 9.23 -14.14
C VAL A 196 6.45 8.78 -14.52
N HIS A 197 7.27 8.46 -13.54
CA HIS A 197 8.65 8.06 -13.82
C HIS A 197 8.72 6.77 -14.66
N ARG A 198 9.39 6.84 -15.82
CA ARG A 198 9.39 5.84 -16.91
C ARG A 198 9.73 4.43 -16.46
N GLY A 199 10.69 4.29 -15.54
CA GLY A 199 11.07 2.98 -15.01
C GLY A 199 9.93 2.28 -14.26
N TYR A 200 9.12 3.02 -13.50
CA TYR A 200 7.98 2.46 -12.79
C TYR A 200 6.81 2.18 -13.73
N LEU A 201 6.57 3.07 -14.69
CA LEU A 201 5.57 2.82 -15.73
C LEU A 201 5.89 1.52 -16.46
N SER A 202 7.16 1.32 -16.84
CA SER A 202 7.61 0.08 -17.46
C SER A 202 7.37 -1.14 -16.58
N LEU A 203 7.71 -1.10 -15.28
CA LEU A 203 7.41 -2.22 -14.37
C LEU A 203 5.92 -2.54 -14.26
N TYR A 204 5.08 -1.50 -14.32
CA TYR A 204 3.64 -1.63 -14.17
C TYR A 204 2.98 -2.18 -15.44
N THR A 205 3.43 -1.76 -16.63
CA THR A 205 2.75 -2.03 -17.91
C THR A 205 3.44 -3.07 -18.79
N SER A 206 4.72 -3.39 -18.58
CA SER A 206 5.44 -4.33 -19.44
C SER A 206 4.95 -5.76 -19.22
N ALA A 207 4.90 -6.52 -20.31
CA ALA A 207 4.61 -7.95 -20.33
C ALA A 207 5.68 -8.68 -21.14
N ASP A 208 5.80 -9.99 -20.91
CA ASP A 208 6.69 -10.87 -21.65
C ASP A 208 5.93 -12.16 -21.99
N GLU A 209 5.56 -12.31 -23.26
CA GLU A 209 4.80 -13.47 -23.75
C GLU A 209 5.55 -14.79 -23.57
N GLY A 210 6.88 -14.77 -23.61
CA GLY A 210 7.74 -15.92 -23.38
C GLY A 210 7.79 -16.35 -21.91
N CYS A 211 7.44 -15.45 -20.99
CA CYS A 211 7.44 -15.72 -19.56
C CYS A 211 6.06 -16.13 -19.05
N ARG A 212 5.90 -17.37 -18.57
CA ARG A 212 4.63 -17.88 -18.03
C ARG A 212 4.04 -17.06 -16.88
N LEU A 213 4.89 -16.36 -16.11
CA LEU A 213 4.48 -15.60 -14.92
C LEU A 213 4.12 -14.14 -15.24
N SER A 214 4.68 -13.58 -16.30
CA SER A 214 4.45 -12.19 -16.73
C SER A 214 3.91 -12.08 -18.16
N LYS A 215 3.17 -13.11 -18.61
CA LYS A 215 2.41 -13.07 -19.88
C LYS A 215 1.49 -11.86 -19.96
N GLN A 216 0.94 -11.46 -18.82
CA GLN A 216 0.23 -10.23 -18.62
C GLN A 216 1.07 -9.29 -17.76
N SER A 217 0.92 -7.99 -17.98
CA SER A 217 1.58 -6.98 -17.16
C SER A 217 1.12 -7.03 -15.70
N ALA A 218 1.92 -6.47 -14.81
CA ALA A 218 1.58 -6.39 -13.39
C ALA A 218 0.25 -5.63 -13.18
N ARG A 219 0.02 -4.57 -13.95
CA ARG A 219 -1.26 -3.86 -14.05
C ARG A 219 -2.41 -4.82 -14.30
N MET A 220 -2.37 -5.56 -15.42
CA MET A 220 -3.48 -6.44 -15.81
C MET A 220 -3.71 -7.57 -14.81
N GLN A 221 -2.65 -8.13 -14.21
CA GLN A 221 -2.78 -9.14 -13.17
C GLN A 221 -3.56 -8.62 -11.95
N VAL A 222 -3.30 -7.39 -11.51
CA VAL A 222 -3.99 -6.76 -10.37
C VAL A 222 -5.41 -6.38 -10.72
N LEU A 223 -5.63 -5.66 -11.83
CA LEU A 223 -6.96 -5.18 -12.23
C LEU A 223 -7.93 -6.34 -12.48
N THR A 224 -7.46 -7.42 -13.12
CA THR A 224 -8.26 -8.64 -13.34
C THR A 224 -8.69 -9.27 -12.01
N GLU A 225 -7.77 -9.33 -11.04
CA GLU A 225 -8.07 -9.92 -9.75
C GLU A 225 -9.01 -9.04 -8.91
N ILE A 226 -8.84 -7.71 -8.95
CA ILE A 226 -9.77 -6.78 -8.31
C ILE A 226 -11.16 -6.95 -8.92
N ALA A 227 -11.31 -6.94 -10.24
CA ALA A 227 -12.60 -7.14 -10.90
C ALA A 227 -13.27 -8.45 -10.45
N ARG A 228 -12.50 -9.54 -10.38
CA ARG A 228 -12.98 -10.84 -9.90
C ARG A 228 -13.46 -10.79 -8.44
N LEU A 229 -12.75 -10.07 -7.58
CA LEU A 229 -13.12 -9.91 -6.17
C LEU A 229 -14.33 -9.00 -5.98
N MET A 230 -14.41 -7.90 -6.73
CA MET A 230 -15.54 -6.97 -6.72
C MET A 230 -16.83 -7.66 -7.18
N ASP A 231 -16.77 -8.52 -8.20
CA ASP A 231 -17.91 -9.33 -8.61
C ASP A 231 -18.27 -10.40 -7.56
N LYS A 232 -17.27 -11.10 -7.01
CA LYS A 232 -17.49 -12.13 -5.99
C LYS A 232 -18.18 -11.59 -4.73
N TYR A 233 -17.82 -10.38 -4.30
CA TYR A 233 -18.29 -9.75 -3.06
C TYR A 233 -19.23 -8.57 -3.32
N LYS A 234 -19.96 -8.58 -4.45
CA LYS A 234 -20.83 -7.48 -4.87
C LYS A 234 -22.00 -7.17 -3.92
N ASP A 235 -22.38 -8.16 -3.11
CA ASP A 235 -23.46 -8.06 -2.13
C ASP A 235 -22.95 -7.69 -0.72
N GLU A 236 -21.64 -7.47 -0.56
CA GLU A 236 -21.01 -7.04 0.68
C GLU A 236 -20.51 -5.59 0.61
N GLU A 237 -20.38 -4.95 1.77
CA GLU A 237 -19.66 -3.69 1.87
C GLU A 237 -18.17 -3.94 1.61
N THR A 238 -17.59 -3.26 0.62
CA THR A 238 -16.21 -3.48 0.17
C THR A 238 -15.36 -2.21 0.26
N SER A 239 -14.05 -2.38 0.44
CA SER A 239 -13.06 -1.30 0.30
C SER A 239 -11.82 -1.82 -0.43
N ILE A 240 -11.05 -0.92 -1.05
CA ILE A 240 -9.77 -1.27 -1.67
C ILE A 240 -8.65 -0.47 -1.00
N THR A 241 -7.65 -1.17 -0.52
CA THR A 241 -6.47 -0.59 0.12
C THR A 241 -5.24 -0.94 -0.68
N VAL A 242 -4.50 0.08 -1.13
CA VAL A 242 -3.26 -0.12 -1.87
C VAL A 242 -2.10 0.31 -0.98
N VAL A 243 -1.13 -0.57 -0.76
CA VAL A 243 0.00 -0.30 0.13
C VAL A 243 1.32 -0.46 -0.58
N GLY A 244 2.31 0.32 -0.17
CA GLY A 244 3.65 0.25 -0.72
C GLY A 244 4.68 1.02 0.10
N HIS A 245 5.92 0.57 0.02
CA HIS A 245 7.07 1.24 0.65
C HIS A 245 8.20 1.43 -0.36
N SER A 246 8.94 2.53 -0.23
CA SER A 246 10.06 2.88 -1.12
C SER A 246 9.61 2.85 -2.59
N LEU A 247 10.22 2.03 -3.47
CA LEU A 247 9.77 1.81 -4.86
C LEU A 247 8.27 1.46 -4.94
N GLY A 248 7.78 0.66 -4.01
CA GLY A 248 6.39 0.20 -3.98
C GLY A 248 5.39 1.35 -3.83
N VAL A 249 5.81 2.52 -3.34
CA VAL A 249 4.94 3.69 -3.26
C VAL A 249 4.48 4.15 -4.65
N THR A 250 5.40 4.22 -5.62
CA THR A 250 5.04 4.71 -6.96
C THR A 250 4.08 3.75 -7.64
N LEU A 251 4.31 2.45 -7.53
CA LEU A 251 3.39 1.43 -8.03
C LEU A 251 2.04 1.49 -7.32
N ALA A 252 2.02 1.62 -5.99
CA ALA A 252 0.79 1.74 -5.21
C ALA A 252 -0.02 2.99 -5.58
N THR A 253 0.65 4.13 -5.75
CA THR A 253 -0.01 5.41 -6.09
C THR A 253 -0.60 5.36 -7.50
N LEU A 254 0.19 4.90 -8.49
CA LEU A 254 -0.28 4.74 -9.87
C LEU A 254 -1.42 3.72 -9.96
N ASN A 255 -1.30 2.59 -9.26
CA ASN A 255 -2.32 1.55 -9.26
C ASN A 255 -3.63 2.02 -8.60
N ALA A 256 -3.58 2.75 -7.50
CA ALA A 256 -4.77 3.31 -6.85
C ALA A 256 -5.50 4.29 -7.77
N ALA A 257 -4.75 5.16 -8.47
CA ALA A 257 -5.32 6.07 -9.47
C ALA A 257 -5.94 5.31 -10.66
N ASP A 258 -5.23 4.31 -11.21
CA ASP A 258 -5.69 3.46 -12.33
C ASP A 258 -6.99 2.71 -12.00
N ILE A 259 -7.08 2.15 -10.78
CA ILE A 259 -8.29 1.47 -10.30
C ILE A 259 -9.51 2.40 -10.35
N VAL A 260 -9.37 3.63 -9.85
CA VAL A 260 -10.49 4.58 -9.78
C VAL A 260 -10.80 5.18 -11.15
N ALA A 261 -9.77 5.60 -11.90
CA ALA A 261 -9.90 6.18 -13.23
C ALA A 261 -10.64 5.24 -14.20
N ASN A 262 -10.36 3.93 -14.12
CA ASN A 262 -10.96 2.92 -14.97
C ASN A 262 -12.13 2.16 -14.31
N ALA A 263 -12.64 2.65 -13.17
CA ALA A 263 -13.81 2.10 -12.49
C ALA A 263 -13.72 0.62 -12.07
N TYR A 264 -12.51 0.09 -11.83
CA TYR A 264 -12.33 -1.27 -11.32
C TYR A 264 -12.80 -1.44 -9.86
N ASN A 265 -13.10 -0.33 -9.18
CA ASN A 265 -13.71 -0.31 -7.86
C ASN A 265 -15.26 -0.33 -7.89
N LYS A 266 -15.88 -0.64 -9.03
CA LYS A 266 -17.33 -0.79 -9.16
C LYS A 266 -17.73 -2.27 -9.10
N SER A 267 -18.71 -2.62 -8.26
CA SER A 267 -19.35 -3.94 -8.30
C SER A 267 -20.34 -4.02 -9.46
N PRO A 268 -20.35 -5.07 -10.29
CA PRO A 268 -21.36 -5.26 -11.32
C PRO A 268 -22.72 -5.63 -10.69
N GLY A 269 -23.75 -4.81 -10.88
CA GLY A 269 -25.14 -5.17 -10.58
C GLY A 269 -25.48 -5.36 -9.10
N GLY A 270 -24.75 -4.74 -8.18
CA GLY A 270 -25.04 -4.78 -6.73
C GLY A 270 -26.24 -3.92 -6.32
N PHE A 271 -26.61 -3.97 -5.03
CA PHE A 271 -27.76 -3.28 -4.40
C PHE A 271 -27.92 -1.78 -4.74
N ASP A 272 -26.85 -1.14 -5.18
CA ASP A 272 -26.86 0.18 -5.80
C ASP A 272 -25.76 0.19 -6.86
N ASP A 273 -26.14 0.07 -8.14
CA ASP A 273 -25.22 0.06 -9.29
C ASP A 273 -24.44 1.40 -9.43
N ARG A 274 -24.61 2.33 -8.49
CA ARG A 274 -23.85 3.59 -8.33
C ARG A 274 -22.80 3.53 -7.21
N ARG A 275 -22.75 2.49 -6.36
CA ARG A 275 -21.79 2.40 -5.26
C ARG A 275 -20.42 1.89 -5.74
N ARG A 276 -19.43 2.76 -5.59
CA ARG A 276 -18.01 2.45 -5.81
C ARG A 276 -17.36 2.18 -4.46
N ALA A 277 -16.58 1.10 -4.37
CA ALA A 277 -15.75 0.86 -3.19
C ALA A 277 -14.75 2.01 -3.03
N PRO A 278 -14.61 2.62 -1.85
CA PRO A 278 -13.59 3.62 -1.61
C PRO A 278 -12.21 3.00 -1.81
N VAL A 279 -11.28 3.79 -2.37
CA VAL A 279 -9.91 3.35 -2.64
C VAL A 279 -8.96 4.22 -1.84
N THR A 280 -8.13 3.59 -1.01
CA THR A 280 -7.14 4.30 -0.19
C THR A 280 -5.75 3.75 -0.41
N ALA A 281 -4.82 4.63 -0.81
CA ALA A 281 -3.41 4.33 -0.82
C ALA A 281 -2.76 4.71 0.53
N VAL A 282 -2.15 3.75 1.23
CA VAL A 282 -1.34 4.01 2.44
C VAL A 282 0.10 3.65 2.15
N VAL A 283 0.96 4.66 2.07
CA VAL A 283 2.33 4.48 1.56
C VAL A 283 3.38 5.04 2.51
N PHE A 284 4.54 4.38 2.56
CA PHE A 284 5.61 4.66 3.52
C PHE A 284 6.92 5.01 2.78
N GLY A 285 7.62 6.05 3.23
CA GLY A 285 8.94 6.40 2.66
C GLY A 285 8.87 6.85 1.19
N SER A 286 7.79 7.55 0.83
CA SER A 286 7.42 7.93 -0.54
C SER A 286 8.45 8.83 -1.25
N PRO A 287 9.03 8.41 -2.39
CA PRO A 287 9.57 9.33 -3.38
C PRO A 287 8.43 10.08 -4.10
N ARG A 288 8.78 11.11 -4.89
CA ARG A 288 7.84 11.70 -5.87
C ARG A 288 7.53 10.68 -6.97
N THR A 289 6.25 10.56 -7.32
CA THR A 289 5.75 9.51 -8.22
C THR A 289 5.53 9.99 -9.65
N GLY A 290 5.01 11.20 -9.81
CA GLY A 290 4.74 11.82 -11.11
C GLY A 290 4.88 13.33 -11.04
N ASP A 291 4.52 13.97 -12.15
CA ASP A 291 4.51 15.42 -12.30
C ASP A 291 3.28 16.08 -11.66
N ARG A 292 3.12 17.37 -11.94
CA ARG A 292 1.99 18.18 -11.47
C ARG A 292 0.67 17.66 -12.04
N ASP A 293 0.65 17.29 -13.31
CA ASP A 293 -0.58 16.88 -14.00
C ASP A 293 -1.07 15.53 -13.46
N PHE A 294 -0.16 14.59 -13.19
CA PHE A 294 -0.47 13.36 -12.46
C PHE A 294 -1.07 13.64 -11.09
N ARG A 295 -0.50 14.58 -10.32
CA ARG A 295 -1.04 14.97 -9.01
C ARG A 295 -2.44 15.56 -9.15
N ASP A 296 -2.64 16.45 -10.11
CA ASP A 296 -3.90 17.15 -10.30
C ASP A 296 -5.00 16.16 -10.77
N VAL A 297 -4.67 15.20 -11.66
CA VAL A 297 -5.54 14.06 -11.99
C VAL A 297 -5.86 13.24 -10.73
N PHE A 298 -4.87 12.86 -9.93
CA PHE A 298 -5.06 12.07 -8.71
C PHE A 298 -6.07 12.72 -7.75
N HIS A 299 -5.98 14.04 -7.54
CA HIS A 299 -6.89 14.77 -6.65
C HIS A 299 -8.32 14.89 -7.18
N ARG A 300 -8.53 14.83 -8.51
CA ARG A 300 -9.86 14.88 -9.13
C ARG A 300 -10.58 13.54 -9.07
N LEU A 301 -9.89 12.43 -8.83
CA LEU A 301 -10.49 11.09 -8.82
C LEU A 301 -11.41 10.91 -7.60
N PRO A 302 -12.73 10.71 -7.81
CA PRO A 302 -13.70 10.67 -6.72
C PRO A 302 -13.52 9.40 -5.87
N GLY A 303 -13.58 9.54 -4.55
CA GLY A 303 -13.45 8.43 -3.61
C GLY A 303 -12.04 7.86 -3.48
N LEU A 304 -11.04 8.45 -4.15
CA LEU A 304 -9.62 8.13 -3.96
C LEU A 304 -9.07 8.93 -2.77
N ARG A 305 -8.33 8.25 -1.89
CA ARG A 305 -7.61 8.83 -0.76
C ARG A 305 -6.18 8.34 -0.71
N MET A 306 -5.29 9.15 -0.15
CA MET A 306 -3.89 8.78 0.02
C MET A 306 -3.34 9.31 1.34
N LEU A 307 -2.79 8.42 2.16
CA LEU A 307 -2.06 8.76 3.36
C LEU A 307 -0.57 8.44 3.16
N ARG A 308 0.27 9.46 3.28
CA ARG A 308 1.73 9.37 3.08
C ARG A 308 2.44 9.46 4.42
N VAL A 309 2.93 8.32 4.89
CA VAL A 309 3.69 8.24 6.13
C VAL A 309 5.16 8.55 5.84
N ARG A 310 5.67 9.63 6.44
CA ARG A 310 7.07 10.06 6.34
C ARG A 310 7.72 10.02 7.71
N ASN A 311 8.89 9.40 7.80
CA ASN A 311 9.71 9.50 9.00
C ASN A 311 10.40 10.87 9.02
N LYS A 312 10.27 11.61 10.13
CA LYS A 312 11.04 12.85 10.34
C LYS A 312 12.48 12.45 10.65
N LEU A 313 13.33 12.38 9.62
CA LEU A 313 14.76 12.37 9.86
C LEU A 313 15.15 13.70 10.50
N LYS A 314 15.69 13.67 11.73
CA LYS A 314 16.52 14.78 12.23
C LYS A 314 17.83 14.75 11.46
N VAL A 315 17.87 15.42 10.31
CA VAL A 315 19.14 15.85 9.72
C VAL A 315 19.49 17.17 10.40
N ASN A 316 20.66 17.26 11.03
CA ASN A 316 21.15 18.48 11.65
C ASN A 316 21.10 19.63 10.64
N GLY A 317 20.38 20.70 10.98
CA GLY A 317 20.50 22.01 10.33
C GLY A 317 19.91 22.13 8.92
N GLY A 318 18.59 22.07 8.79
CA GLY A 318 17.93 22.54 7.56
C GLY A 318 16.45 22.20 7.54
N ARG A 319 15.59 23.24 7.57
CA ARG A 319 14.16 23.10 7.31
C ARG A 319 13.97 22.40 5.96
N ILE A 320 13.54 21.14 5.98
CA ILE A 320 13.03 20.49 4.78
C ILE A 320 11.60 21.00 4.59
N SER A 321 11.48 21.93 3.66
CA SER A 321 10.23 22.46 3.16
C SER A 321 9.31 21.33 2.73
N THR A 322 8.05 21.45 3.13
CA THR A 322 6.93 20.63 2.68
C THR A 322 6.76 20.82 1.18
N TRP A 323 7.45 20.00 0.41
CA TRP A 323 7.13 19.78 -0.98
C TRP A 323 6.59 18.36 -1.12
N TRP A 324 5.42 18.30 -1.76
CA TRP A 324 4.67 17.12 -2.14
C TRP A 324 5.61 16.03 -2.70
#